data_AF-A0A2E6GJ30-F1
#
_entry.id   AF-A0A2E6GJ30-F1
#
_cell.length_a   1.000
_cell.length_b   1.000
_cell.length_c   1.000
_cell.angle_alpha   90.00
_cell.angle_beta   90.00
_cell.angle_gamma   90.00
#
_symmetry.space_group_name_H-M   'P 1'
#
loop_
_entity.id
_entity.type
_entity.pdbx_description
1 polymer ?
#
loop_
_entity_poly.entity_id
_entity_poly.type
_entity_poly.pdbx_seq_one_letter_code
_entity_poly.pdbx_strand_id
1 'polypeptide(L)'
;MTNSPPKNGVFCSQAFVVSVGVFLCSFPASAHLPQEFEPGMSHVLLSLDHILAFLVIGMVATAVIYFRRPQSIFFGNAILLSYLGFEAIWHGLKTEVLFGLEVALSGALIAFASSQLIFLFRKHANKQRRGNQTNMSPSTK
;
A
#
# COMPACT_ATOMS: atom_id res chain seq x y z
N MET A 1 0.65 -13.90 -30.82
CA MET A 1 0.22 -12.57 -30.35
C MET A 1 0.27 -12.53 -28.83
N THR A 2 1.32 -11.95 -28.26
CA THR A 2 1.48 -11.84 -26.80
C THR A 2 0.81 -10.57 -26.31
N ASN A 3 -0.41 -10.70 -25.78
CA ASN A 3 -1.10 -9.62 -25.06
C ASN A 3 -0.36 -9.34 -23.75
N SER A 4 0.71 -8.56 -23.80
CA SER A 4 1.33 -8.02 -22.60
C SER A 4 0.38 -6.96 -22.02
N PRO A 5 -0.19 -7.17 -20.81
CA PRO A 5 -1.09 -6.19 -20.23
C PRO A 5 -0.34 -4.87 -19.96
N PRO A 6 -1.03 -3.72 -20.05
CA PRO A 6 -0.42 -2.41 -19.87
C PRO A 6 0.23 -2.32 -18.49
N LYS A 7 1.50 -1.90 -18.46
CA LYS A 7 2.33 -1.84 -17.24
C LYS A 7 1.81 -0.84 -16.18
N ASN A 8 0.78 -0.05 -16.51
CA ASN A 8 0.36 1.15 -15.80
C ASN A 8 -0.91 0.96 -14.94
N GLY A 9 -1.67 -0.13 -15.13
CA GLY A 9 -2.97 -0.31 -14.46
C GLY A 9 -2.88 -0.50 -12.94
N VAL A 10 -1.78 -1.09 -12.45
CA VAL A 10 -1.59 -1.36 -11.00
C VAL A 10 -1.34 -0.06 -10.22
N PHE A 11 -0.56 0.86 -10.78
CA PHE A 11 -0.28 2.16 -10.15
C PHE A 11 -1.55 3.02 -10.06
N CYS A 12 -2.39 2.99 -11.10
CA CYS A 12 -3.63 3.77 -11.13
C CYS A 12 -4.64 3.28 -10.07
N SER A 13 -4.74 1.97 -9.87
CA SER A 13 -5.69 1.40 -8.90
C SER A 13 -5.28 1.64 -7.45
N GLN A 14 -3.98 1.54 -7.10
CA GLN A 14 -3.53 1.85 -5.74
C GLN A 14 -3.56 3.35 -5.46
N ALA A 15 -3.19 4.19 -6.43
CA ALA A 15 -3.32 5.63 -6.33
C ALA A 15 -4.78 6.06 -6.13
N PHE A 16 -5.73 5.40 -6.80
CA PHE A 16 -7.16 5.67 -6.60
C PHE A 16 -7.61 5.40 -5.15
N VAL A 17 -7.19 4.29 -4.54
CA VAL A 17 -7.53 3.97 -3.14
C VAL A 17 -6.94 5.01 -2.18
N VAL A 18 -5.69 5.43 -2.40
CA VAL A 18 -5.05 6.48 -1.59
C VAL A 18 -5.73 7.83 -1.81
N SER A 19 -6.04 8.21 -3.06
CA SER A 19 -6.69 9.49 -3.37
C SER A 19 -8.12 9.57 -2.85
N VAL A 20 -8.89 8.48 -2.91
CA VAL A 20 -10.23 8.43 -2.29
C VAL A 20 -10.12 8.53 -0.77
N GLY A 21 -9.15 7.85 -0.15
CA GLY A 21 -8.88 7.98 1.28
C GLY A 21 -8.54 9.40 1.71
N VAL A 22 -7.62 10.05 1.00
CA VAL A 22 -7.23 11.45 1.27
C VAL A 22 -8.40 12.41 1.06
N PHE A 23 -9.20 12.21 0.00
CA PHE A 23 -10.36 13.05 -0.26
C PHE A 23 -11.43 12.95 0.84
N LEU A 24 -11.66 11.75 1.38
CA LEU A 24 -12.61 11.54 2.48
C LEU A 24 -12.15 12.19 3.79
N CYS A 25 -10.83 12.33 4.01
CA CYS A 25 -10.26 12.97 5.20
C CYS A 25 -9.99 14.48 5.05
N SER A 26 -10.18 15.07 3.87
CA SER A 26 -10.02 16.52 3.64
C SER A 26 -11.14 17.38 4.22
N PHE A 27 -12.19 16.78 4.80
CA PHE A 27 -13.19 17.52 5.56
C PHE A 27 -12.67 17.72 6.99
N PRO A 28 -12.45 18.97 7.45
CA PRO A 28 -12.04 19.20 8.81
C PRO A 28 -13.22 18.84 9.73
N ALA A 29 -13.18 17.65 10.32
CA ALA A 29 -14.01 17.30 11.46
C ALA A 29 -13.44 18.02 12.69
N SER A 30 -13.67 19.32 12.77
CA SER A 30 -13.35 20.11 13.96
C SER A 30 -14.42 19.81 15.01
N ALA A 31 -14.24 18.71 15.74
CA ALA A 31 -14.91 18.48 17.02
C ALA A 31 -13.87 18.70 18.12
N HIS A 32 -14.15 19.64 19.02
CA HIS A 32 -13.30 19.94 20.18
C HIS A 32 -12.99 18.65 20.96
N LEU A 33 -11.75 18.16 20.87
CA LEU A 33 -11.29 17.01 21.65
C LEU A 33 -10.60 17.49 22.95
N PRO A 34 -10.88 16.85 24.10
CA PRO A 34 -10.25 17.17 25.37
C PRO A 34 -8.74 16.87 25.34
N GLN A 35 -8.01 17.56 26.20
CA GLN A 35 -6.56 17.79 26.18
C GLN A 35 -5.64 16.54 26.27
N GLU A 36 -6.20 15.33 26.31
CA GLU A 36 -5.46 14.05 26.44
C GLU A 36 -5.65 13.10 25.25
N PHE A 37 -6.26 13.55 24.14
CA PHE A 37 -6.48 12.69 22.98
C PHE A 37 -5.22 12.61 22.10
N GLU A 38 -4.59 11.43 22.03
CA GLU A 38 -3.53 11.15 21.07
C GLU A 38 -4.15 11.04 19.66
N PRO A 39 -3.69 11.81 18.65
CA PRO A 39 -4.21 11.69 17.29
C PRO A 39 -3.96 10.28 16.72
N GLY A 40 -4.90 9.78 15.92
CA GLY A 40 -4.82 8.45 15.31
C GLY A 40 -3.61 8.30 14.39
N MET A 41 -3.18 9.38 13.73
CA MET A 41 -1.96 9.37 12.93
C MET A 41 -0.70 9.15 13.78
N SER A 42 -0.56 9.85 14.92
CA SER A 42 0.62 9.67 15.79
C SER A 42 0.63 8.29 16.43
N HIS A 43 -0.55 7.76 16.81
CA HIS A 43 -0.67 6.40 17.33
C HIS A 43 -0.09 5.36 16.37
N VAL A 44 -0.43 5.45 15.08
CA VAL A 44 0.10 4.54 14.05
C VAL A 44 1.59 4.75 13.82
N LEU A 45 2.07 6.00 13.79
CA LEU A 45 3.47 6.30 13.49
C LEU A 45 4.43 6.02 14.65
N LEU A 46 3.92 5.99 15.88
CA LEU A 46 4.71 5.67 17.09
C LEU A 46 4.58 4.21 17.50
N SER A 47 3.53 3.50 17.06
CA SER A 47 3.34 2.07 17.33
C SER A 47 4.08 1.19 16.31
N LEU A 48 5.17 0.56 16.76
CA LEU A 48 5.91 -0.40 15.94
C LEU A 48 5.03 -1.54 15.42
N ASP A 49 4.05 -1.99 16.20
CA ASP A 49 3.14 -3.07 15.81
C ASP A 49 2.30 -2.69 14.60
N HIS A 50 1.72 -1.48 14.61
CA HIS A 50 0.94 -0.99 13.48
C HIS A 50 1.82 -0.78 12.24
N ILE A 51 3.00 -0.17 12.40
CA ILE A 51 3.94 0.04 11.29
C ILE A 51 4.30 -1.29 10.64
N LEU A 52 4.67 -2.29 11.43
CA LEU A 52 5.02 -3.62 10.93
C LEU A 52 3.83 -4.29 10.24
N ALA A 53 2.64 -4.23 10.83
CA ALA A 53 1.43 -4.82 10.24
C ALA A 53 1.09 -4.19 8.89
N PHE A 54 1.07 -2.85 8.81
CA PHE A 54 0.80 -2.13 7.56
C PHE A 54 1.88 -2.34 6.50
N LEU A 55 3.14 -2.49 6.92
CA LEU A 55 4.24 -2.80 6.02
C LEU A 55 4.10 -4.23 5.46
N VAL A 56 3.79 -5.21 6.31
CA VAL A 56 3.60 -6.61 5.89
C VAL A 56 2.39 -6.74 4.98
N ILE A 57 1.25 -6.15 5.33
CA ILE A 57 0.04 -6.25 4.50
C ILE A 57 0.23 -5.56 3.15
N GLY A 58 0.92 -4.41 3.10
CA GLY A 58 1.24 -3.72 1.86
C GLY A 58 2.17 -4.54 0.96
N MET A 59 3.16 -5.22 1.54
CA MET A 59 4.01 -6.16 0.79
C MET A 59 3.22 -7.37 0.28
N VAL A 60 2.37 -7.98 1.11
CA VAL A 60 1.56 -9.14 0.74
C VAL A 60 0.57 -8.78 -0.36
N ALA A 61 -0.18 -7.69 -0.22
CA ALA A 61 -1.11 -7.21 -1.24
C ALA A 61 -0.38 -6.99 -2.59
N THR A 62 0.80 -6.40 -2.54
CA THR A 62 1.62 -6.15 -3.74
C THR A 62 2.18 -7.44 -4.34
N ALA A 63 2.57 -8.41 -3.51
CA ALA A 63 3.01 -9.73 -3.94
C ALA A 63 1.86 -10.53 -4.59
N VAL A 64 0.62 -10.39 -4.11
CA VAL A 64 -0.56 -10.97 -4.76
C VAL A 64 -0.78 -10.31 -6.12
N ILE A 65 -0.71 -8.98 -6.18
CA ILE A 65 -0.85 -8.20 -7.42
C ILE A 65 0.27 -8.50 -8.44
N TYR A 66 1.39 -9.07 -7.99
CA TYR A 66 2.58 -9.38 -8.79
C TYR A 66 2.28 -10.07 -10.13
N PHE A 67 1.35 -11.02 -10.13
CA PHE A 67 1.01 -11.82 -11.30
C PHE A 67 0.22 -11.06 -12.37
N ARG A 68 -0.24 -9.82 -12.08
CA ARG A 68 -0.98 -8.93 -12.99
C ARG A 68 -2.20 -9.57 -13.66
N ARG A 69 -2.72 -10.66 -13.10
CA ARG A 69 -4.01 -11.22 -13.49
C ARG A 69 -5.10 -10.34 -12.88
N PRO A 70 -6.21 -10.07 -13.59
CA PRO A 70 -7.29 -9.21 -13.07
C PRO A 70 -7.82 -9.74 -11.74
N GLN A 71 -7.95 -11.07 -11.60
CA GLN A 71 -8.31 -11.73 -10.35
C GLN A 71 -7.32 -11.41 -9.22
N SER A 72 -6.02 -11.49 -9.47
CA SER A 72 -4.99 -11.17 -8.46
C SER A 72 -4.97 -9.69 -8.08
N ILE A 73 -5.26 -8.79 -9.02
CA ILE A 73 -5.40 -7.36 -8.74
C ILE A 73 -6.59 -7.14 -7.80
N PHE A 74 -7.73 -7.76 -8.11
CA PHE A 74 -8.91 -7.71 -7.27
C PHE A 74 -8.62 -8.26 -5.87
N PHE A 75 -8.03 -9.45 -5.75
CA PHE A 75 -7.71 -10.06 -4.45
C PHE A 75 -6.72 -9.22 -3.63
N GLY A 76 -5.65 -8.69 -4.24
CA GLY A 76 -4.69 -7.88 -3.50
C GLY A 76 -5.28 -6.57 -2.99
N ASN A 77 -6.10 -5.89 -3.80
CA ASN A 77 -6.81 -4.71 -3.36
C ASN A 77 -7.87 -5.04 -2.31
N ALA A 78 -8.58 -6.17 -2.43
CA ALA A 78 -9.56 -6.62 -1.46
C ALA A 78 -8.91 -6.90 -0.10
N ILE A 79 -7.77 -7.60 -0.07
CA ILE A 79 -7.00 -7.83 1.16
C ILE A 79 -6.63 -6.50 1.83
N LEU A 80 -6.10 -5.55 1.06
CA LEU A 80 -5.70 -4.25 1.57
C LEU A 80 -6.90 -3.46 2.11
N LEU A 81 -8.00 -3.40 1.35
CA LEU A 81 -9.21 -2.68 1.73
C LEU A 81 -9.89 -3.30 2.95
N SER A 82 -9.94 -4.64 3.01
CA SER A 82 -10.50 -5.37 4.16
C SER A 82 -9.68 -5.12 5.42
N TYR A 83 -8.35 -5.13 5.33
CA TYR A 83 -7.49 -4.86 6.49
C TYR A 83 -7.64 -3.41 6.97
N LEU A 84 -7.57 -2.43 6.07
CA LEU A 84 -7.75 -1.02 6.40
C LEU A 84 -9.15 -0.74 6.97
N GLY A 85 -10.19 -1.35 6.37
CA GLY A 85 -11.56 -1.24 6.87
C GLY A 85 -11.74 -1.87 8.24
N PHE A 86 -11.11 -3.01 8.50
CA PHE A 86 -11.10 -3.63 9.81
C PHE A 86 -10.45 -2.72 10.86
N GLU A 87 -9.26 -2.16 10.59
CA GLU A 87 -8.60 -1.22 11.50
C GLU A 87 -9.44 0.04 11.74
N ALA A 88 -10.04 0.60 10.68
CA ALA A 88 -10.93 1.76 10.79
C ALA A 88 -12.12 1.49 11.72
N ILE A 89 -12.79 0.35 11.55
CA ILE A 89 -13.96 -0.01 12.35
C ILE A 89 -13.53 -0.37 13.77
N TRP A 90 -12.47 -1.16 13.93
CA TRP A 90 -12.02 -1.63 15.24
C TRP A 90 -11.60 -0.48 16.16
N HIS A 91 -10.77 0.42 15.65
CA HIS A 91 -10.37 1.62 16.39
C HIS A 91 -11.51 2.62 16.48
N GLY A 92 -12.32 2.76 15.42
CA GLY A 92 -13.50 3.62 15.41
C GLY A 92 -14.54 3.27 16.49
N LEU A 93 -14.72 1.99 16.79
CA LEU A 93 -15.63 1.50 17.84
C LEU A 93 -15.04 1.60 19.25
N LYS A 94 -13.71 1.60 19.39
CA LYS A 94 -13.03 1.61 20.69
C LYS A 94 -12.75 3.01 21.23
N THR A 95 -12.40 3.95 20.35
CA THR A 95 -12.06 5.32 20.71
C THR A 95 -13.09 6.27 20.10
N GLU A 96 -12.91 6.63 18.83
CA GLU A 96 -13.83 7.46 18.06
C GLU A 96 -13.70 7.16 16.57
N VAL A 97 -14.79 7.36 15.82
CA VAL A 97 -14.83 7.11 14.36
C VAL A 97 -13.72 7.88 13.62
N LEU A 98 -13.45 9.12 14.03
CA LEU A 98 -12.40 9.95 13.42
C LEU A 98 -11.01 9.33 13.63
N PHE A 99 -10.72 8.85 14.83
CA PHE A 99 -9.47 8.17 15.16
C PHE A 99 -9.28 6.92 14.29
N GLY A 100 -10.33 6.11 14.13
CA GLY A 100 -10.28 4.94 13.24
C GLY A 100 -9.97 5.30 11.78
N LEU A 101 -10.55 6.39 11.27
CA LEU A 101 -10.26 6.89 9.92
C LEU A 101 -8.81 7.36 9.78
N GLU A 102 -8.27 8.07 10.78
CA GLU A 102 -6.87 8.51 10.80
C GLU A 102 -5.89 7.34 10.82
N VAL A 103 -6.21 6.28 11.60
CA VAL A 103 -5.44 5.03 11.63
C VAL A 103 -5.41 4.38 10.24
N ALA A 104 -6.58 4.26 9.60
CA ALA A 104 -6.68 3.66 8.28
C ALA A 104 -5.98 4.48 7.19
N LEU A 105 -6.06 5.81 7.24
CA LEU A 105 -5.36 6.68 6.29
C LEU A 105 -3.84 6.54 6.43
N SER A 106 -3.34 6.58 7.66
CA SER A 106 -1.91 6.44 7.96
C SER A 106 -1.40 5.07 7.54
N GLY A 107 -2.16 4.01 7.86
CA GLY A 107 -1.87 2.66 7.43
C GLY A 107 -1.86 2.50 5.91
N ALA A 108 -2.78 3.15 5.20
CA ALA A 108 -2.82 3.13 3.74
C ALA A 108 -1.58 3.78 3.13
N LEU A 109 -1.07 4.88 3.71
CA LEU A 109 0.16 5.53 3.28
C LEU A 109 1.39 4.63 3.49
N ILE A 110 1.49 3.97 4.66
CA ILE A 110 2.58 3.02 4.94
C ILE A 110 2.51 1.82 3.98
N ALA A 111 1.33 1.24 3.80
CA ALA A 111 1.13 0.13 2.88
C ALA A 111 1.48 0.52 1.44
N PHE A 112 1.11 1.72 1.00
CA PHE A 112 1.51 2.26 -0.30
C PHE A 112 3.03 2.47 -0.41
N ALA A 113 3.68 3.05 0.60
CA ALA A 113 5.13 3.22 0.60
C ALA A 113 5.86 1.85 0.52
N SER A 114 5.35 0.85 1.24
CA SER A 114 5.89 -0.51 1.21
C SER A 114 5.71 -1.19 -0.17
N SER A 115 4.63 -0.90 -0.89
CA SER A 115 4.42 -1.42 -2.25
C SER A 115 5.47 -0.90 -3.22
N GLN A 116 5.87 0.37 -3.07
CA GLN A 116 6.92 0.98 -3.90
C GLN A 116 8.28 0.30 -3.74
N LEU A 117 8.61 -0.19 -2.53
CA LEU A 117 9.87 -0.92 -2.29
C LEU A 117 9.95 -2.17 -3.17
N ILE A 118 8.87 -2.94 -3.30
CA ILE A 118 8.83 -4.14 -4.15
C ILE A 118 9.08 -3.79 -5.62
N PHE A 119 8.54 -2.66 -6.10
CA PHE A 119 8.80 -2.19 -7.46
C PHE A 119 10.26 -1.80 -7.69
N LEU A 120 10.90 -1.15 -6.71
CA LEU A 120 12.32 -0.80 -6.77
C LEU A 120 13.22 -2.04 -6.80
N PHE A 121 12.99 -3.00 -5.91
CA PHE A 121 13.72 -4.28 -5.90
C PHE A 121 13.57 -5.02 -7.23
N ARG A 122 12.37 -5.01 -7.81
CA ARG A 122 12.13 -5.60 -9.13
C ARG A 122 12.93 -4.90 -10.23
N LYS A 123 12.97 -3.55 -10.24
CA LYS A 123 13.73 -2.79 -11.23
C LYS A 123 15.22 -3.14 -11.15
N HIS A 124 15.75 -3.27 -9.93
CA HIS A 124 17.14 -3.65 -9.68
C HIS A 124 17.44 -5.09 -10.14
N ALA A 125 16.61 -6.06 -9.76
CA ALA A 125 16.77 -7.46 -10.15
C ALA A 125 16.74 -7.66 -11.68
N ASN A 126 15.85 -6.94 -12.38
CA ASN A 126 15.78 -7.01 -13.85
C ASN A 126 16.99 -6.36 -14.52
N LYS A 127 17.55 -5.28 -13.96
CA LYS A 127 18.76 -4.63 -14.47
C LYS A 127 19.97 -5.57 -14.36
N GLN A 128 20.12 -6.28 -13.23
CA GLN A 128 21.19 -7.28 -13.07
C GLN A 128 21.10 -8.43 -14.07
N ARG A 129 19.90 -9.00 -14.28
CA ARG A 129 19.71 -10.08 -15.27
C ARG A 129 20.10 -9.68 -16.69
N ARG A 130 19.83 -8.45 -17.11
CA ARG A 130 20.20 -7.94 -18.43
C ARG A 130 21.70 -7.71 -18.58
N GLY A 131 22.36 -7.16 -17.55
CA GLY A 131 23.82 -6.98 -17.56
C GLY A 131 24.59 -8.30 -17.64
N ASN A 132 24.06 -9.37 -17.06
CA ASN A 132 24.66 -10.71 -17.17
C ASN A 132 24.51 -11.32 -18.58
N GLN A 133 23.41 -11.03 -19.29
CA GLN A 133 23.20 -11.53 -20.66
C GLN A 133 24.09 -10.83 -21.69
N THR A 134 24.39 -9.54 -21.51
CA THR A 134 25.29 -8.82 -22.44
C THR A 134 26.74 -9.30 -22.35
N ASN A 135 27.17 -9.82 -21.20
CA ASN A 135 28.51 -10.38 -21.00
C ASN A 135 28.68 -11.81 -21.54
N MET A 136 27.59 -12.46 -21.97
CA MET A 136 27.62 -13.82 -22.54
C MET A 136 27.43 -13.83 -24.06
N SER A 137 27.43 -12.68 -24.74
CA SER A 137 27.40 -12.67 -26.20
C SER A 137 28.71 -13.29 -26.73
N PRO A 138 28.66 -14.45 -27.39
CA PRO A 138 29.87 -15.10 -27.86
C PRO A 138 30.50 -14.20 -28.92
N SER A 139 31.79 -13.90 -28.73
CA SER A 139 32.62 -13.28 -29.76
C SER A 139 32.78 -14.30 -30.87
N THR A 140 31.89 -14.28 -31.85
CA THR A 140 32.06 -15.02 -33.10
C THR A 140 33.15 -14.32 -33.89
N LYS A 141 34.37 -14.82 -33.73
CA LYS A 141 35.46 -14.66 -34.69
C LYS A 141 35.59 -15.94 -35.50
#